data_AF-Q8L9N4-F1
#
_entry.id   AF-Q8L9N4-F1
#
_cell.length_a   1.000
_cell.length_b   1.000
_cell.length_c   1.000
_cell.angle_alpha   90.00
_cell.angle_beta   90.00
_cell.angle_gamma   90.00
#
_symmetry.space_group_name_H-M   'P 1'
#
loop_
_entity.id
_entity.type
_entity.pdbx_description
1 polymer ?
#
loop_
_entity_poly.entity_id
_entity_poly.type
_entity_poly.pdbx_seq_one_letter_code
_entity_poly.pdbx_strand_id
1 'polypeptide(L)'
;MPAAKRTPKVNRNPDLIRGVGKYSRSQMYHKRGLWAIKAKNGGVFPRHDAQPKVDAPVEKPAKFYPAEDVKKPLVNRRKPKPTKLKASTTPGTVLIILAGRFKGKRVVFLKQLPSGLLLVTGPFKINGVPLRRVNQAYVIGTSTKVDISGVNTEKFDDKYFGKVAEKKKKKTEGEFFEAEKEEKKEIPQEKKEDQKTVDAALIKSIEAVPELKVYLGARFSLSQGMKPHELVF
;
A
#
# COMPACT_ATOMS: atom_id res chain seq x y z
N MET A 1 -8.03 -39.34 7.29
CA MET A 1 -7.11 -38.96 6.19
C MET A 1 -7.33 -37.48 5.87
N PRO A 2 -6.38 -36.57 6.15
CA PRO A 2 -6.51 -35.16 5.77
C PRO A 2 -6.58 -35.04 4.25
N ALA A 3 -7.58 -34.31 3.73
CA ALA A 3 -7.76 -34.10 2.31
C ALA A 3 -6.47 -33.54 1.68
N ALA A 4 -5.96 -34.21 0.64
CA ALA A 4 -4.76 -33.77 -0.06
C ALA A 4 -4.88 -32.30 -0.46
N LYS A 5 -3.92 -31.46 -0.03
CA LYS A 5 -3.86 -30.04 -0.40
C LYS A 5 -3.87 -29.95 -1.92
N ARG A 6 -4.96 -29.45 -2.51
CA ARG A 6 -5.07 -29.24 -3.95
C ARG A 6 -3.94 -28.33 -4.40
N THR A 7 -3.11 -28.82 -5.32
CA THR A 7 -2.06 -27.99 -5.92
C THR A 7 -2.71 -26.80 -6.64
N PRO A 8 -2.18 -25.57 -6.46
CA PRO A 8 -2.76 -24.38 -7.07
C PRO A 8 -2.70 -24.53 -8.60
N LYS A 9 -3.86 -24.38 -9.24
CA LYS A 9 -4.01 -24.54 -10.69
C LYS A 9 -3.38 -23.35 -11.40
N VAL A 10 -2.19 -23.55 -11.99
CA VAL A 10 -1.52 -22.53 -12.82
C VAL A 10 -2.24 -22.40 -14.17
N ASN A 11 -2.33 -21.17 -14.70
CA ASN A 11 -2.93 -20.94 -16.01
C ASN A 11 -2.08 -21.60 -17.12
N ARG A 12 -2.68 -22.50 -17.89
CA ARG A 12 -2.02 -23.21 -19.01
C ARG A 12 -1.88 -22.34 -20.28
N ASN A 13 -2.43 -21.12 -20.28
CA ASN A 13 -2.25 -20.12 -21.34
C ASN A 13 -1.56 -18.87 -20.77
N PRO A 14 -0.25 -18.69 -20.96
CA PRO A 14 0.41 -17.44 -20.55
C PRO A 14 -0.13 -16.26 -21.37
N ASP A 15 -0.12 -15.07 -20.79
CA ASP A 15 -0.55 -13.86 -21.47
C ASP A 15 0.53 -13.42 -22.48
N LEU A 16 0.12 -13.06 -23.71
CA LEU A 16 0.99 -12.39 -24.69
C LEU A 16 1.08 -10.89 -24.37
N ILE A 17 -0.09 -10.30 -24.17
CA ILE A 17 -0.30 -8.95 -23.63
C ILE A 17 -1.48 -9.00 -22.67
N ARG A 18 -1.66 -7.97 -21.84
CA ARG A 18 -2.73 -7.96 -20.84
C ARG A 18 -4.11 -8.16 -21.48
N GLY A 19 -4.76 -9.29 -21.17
CA GLY A 19 -6.09 -9.64 -21.67
C GLY A 19 -6.10 -10.50 -22.93
N VAL A 20 -4.94 -10.79 -23.53
CA VAL A 20 -4.80 -11.66 -24.70
C VAL A 20 -3.84 -12.80 -24.36
N GLY A 21 -4.35 -14.03 -24.37
CA GLY A 21 -3.55 -15.24 -24.17
C GLY A 21 -2.66 -15.55 -25.39
N LYS A 22 -1.52 -16.19 -25.15
CA LYS A 22 -0.56 -16.61 -26.20
C LYS A 22 -1.13 -17.66 -27.14
N TYR A 23 -1.91 -18.60 -26.63
CA TYR A 23 -2.50 -19.71 -27.39
C TYR A 23 -3.95 -19.41 -27.77
N SER A 24 -4.34 -19.86 -28.97
CA SER A 24 -5.70 -19.75 -29.48
C SER A 24 -6.68 -20.70 -28.77
N ARG A 25 -7.98 -20.52 -29.00
CA ARG A 25 -9.04 -21.36 -28.41
C ARG A 25 -8.89 -22.84 -28.78
N SER A 26 -8.55 -23.17 -30.03
CA SER A 26 -8.38 -24.54 -30.50
C SER A 26 -7.16 -25.22 -29.87
N GLN A 27 -6.02 -24.54 -29.80
CA GLN A 27 -4.84 -25.07 -29.12
C GLN A 27 -5.10 -25.31 -27.63
N MET A 28 -5.82 -24.39 -26.97
CA MET A 28 -6.21 -24.56 -25.57
C MET A 28 -7.23 -25.67 -25.34
N TYR A 29 -8.10 -25.95 -26.31
CA TYR A 29 -9.03 -27.08 -26.28
C TYR A 29 -8.29 -28.41 -26.19
N HIS A 30 -7.24 -28.58 -27.01
CA HIS A 30 -6.38 -29.77 -26.98
C HIS A 30 -5.51 -29.83 -25.71
N LYS A 31 -4.82 -28.74 -25.35
CA LYS A 31 -3.94 -28.67 -24.16
C LYS A 31 -4.69 -28.87 -22.83
N ARG A 32 -5.97 -28.52 -22.75
CA ARG A 32 -6.80 -28.75 -21.55
C ARG A 32 -7.33 -30.19 -21.48
N GLY A 33 -7.17 -31.00 -22.53
CA GLY A 33 -7.76 -32.33 -22.60
C GLY A 33 -9.29 -32.31 -22.70
N LEU A 34 -9.89 -31.17 -23.04
CA LEU A 34 -11.35 -31.03 -23.14
C LEU A 34 -11.93 -31.94 -24.23
N TRP A 35 -11.16 -32.18 -25.30
CA TRP A 35 -11.51 -33.13 -26.35
C TRP A 35 -11.70 -34.55 -25.80
N ALA A 36 -10.78 -35.01 -24.94
CA ALA A 36 -10.85 -36.35 -24.36
C ALA A 36 -11.99 -36.47 -23.35
N ILE A 37 -12.25 -35.43 -22.56
CA ILE A 37 -13.39 -35.39 -21.63
C ILE A 37 -14.72 -35.40 -22.41
N LYS A 38 -14.80 -34.65 -23.51
CA LYS A 38 -15.98 -34.62 -24.38
C LYS A 38 -16.22 -35.97 -25.04
N ALA A 39 -15.17 -36.62 -25.55
CA ALA A 39 -15.24 -37.95 -26.14
C ALA A 39 -15.73 -39.01 -25.13
N LYS A 40 -15.21 -38.99 -23.89
CA LYS A 40 -15.62 -39.91 -22.83
C LYS A 40 -17.09 -39.77 -22.41
N ASN A 41 -17.67 -38.58 -22.58
CA ASN A 41 -19.04 -38.27 -22.17
C ASN A 41 -20.00 -38.18 -23.37
N GLY A 42 -19.79 -39.03 -24.39
CA GLY A 42 -20.72 -39.14 -25.53
C GLY A 42 -20.84 -37.86 -26.37
N GLY A 43 -19.79 -37.04 -26.44
CA GLY A 43 -19.81 -35.78 -27.18
C GLY A 43 -20.35 -34.58 -26.41
N VAL A 44 -20.74 -34.74 -25.14
CA VAL A 44 -21.29 -33.65 -24.30
C VAL A 44 -20.37 -33.36 -23.10
N PHE A 45 -20.32 -32.11 -22.64
CA PHE A 45 -19.59 -31.78 -21.42
C PHE A 45 -20.44 -32.06 -20.17
N PRO A 46 -19.86 -32.59 -19.08
CA PRO A 46 -20.57 -32.75 -17.81
C PRO A 46 -21.18 -31.43 -17.32
N ARG A 47 -22.45 -31.47 -16.90
CA ARG A 47 -23.15 -30.35 -16.25
C ARG A 47 -23.31 -30.65 -14.76
N HIS A 48 -23.22 -29.62 -13.94
CA HIS A 48 -23.60 -29.69 -12.54
C HIS A 48 -24.92 -28.95 -12.38
N ASP A 49 -25.99 -29.69 -12.10
CA ASP A 49 -27.29 -29.10 -11.84
C ASP A 49 -27.28 -28.41 -10.47
N ALA A 50 -27.98 -27.28 -10.39
CA ALA A 50 -28.04 -26.49 -9.16
C ALA A 50 -28.78 -27.29 -8.08
N GLN A 51 -28.14 -27.46 -6.91
CA GLN A 51 -28.83 -28.06 -5.77
C GLN A 51 -29.99 -27.15 -5.30
N PRO A 52 -31.10 -27.74 -4.83
CA PRO A 52 -32.24 -26.99 -4.31
C PRO A 52 -31.78 -26.12 -3.13
N LYS A 53 -32.08 -24.82 -3.20
CA LYS A 53 -31.79 -23.88 -2.12
C LYS A 53 -32.64 -24.24 -0.91
N VAL A 54 -31.99 -24.48 0.23
CA VAL A 54 -32.62 -24.66 1.54
C VAL A 54 -33.26 -23.32 1.96
N ASP A 55 -34.51 -23.38 2.42
CA ASP A 55 -35.29 -22.20 2.80
C ASP A 55 -34.64 -21.42 3.95
N ALA A 56 -34.48 -20.11 3.76
CA ALA A 56 -33.85 -19.22 4.74
C ALA A 56 -34.83 -18.90 5.90
N PRO A 57 -34.33 -18.70 7.14
CA PRO A 57 -35.16 -18.36 8.30
C PRO A 57 -35.90 -17.02 8.13
N VAL A 58 -37.12 -16.96 8.66
CA VAL A 58 -38.05 -15.81 8.53
C VAL A 58 -37.53 -14.60 9.31
N GLU A 59 -37.11 -13.54 8.61
CA GLU A 59 -36.76 -12.25 9.21
C GLU A 59 -38.02 -11.44 9.58
N LYS A 60 -38.06 -10.88 10.80
CA LYS A 60 -39.17 -10.03 11.26
C LYS A 60 -39.12 -8.67 10.55
N PRO A 61 -40.26 -8.12 10.09
CA PRO A 61 -40.27 -6.83 9.39
C PRO A 61 -39.92 -5.66 10.32
N ALA A 62 -39.33 -4.61 9.76
CA ALA A 62 -39.05 -3.38 10.48
C ALA A 62 -40.36 -2.68 10.92
N LYS A 63 -40.34 -2.06 12.10
CA LYS A 63 -41.51 -1.35 12.66
C LYS A 63 -41.75 0.03 12.03
N PHE A 64 -40.73 0.62 11.41
CA PHE A 64 -40.77 1.95 10.82
C PHE A 64 -40.47 1.89 9.33
N TYR A 65 -41.31 2.54 8.52
CA TYR A 65 -41.16 2.70 7.08
C TYR A 65 -40.99 4.19 6.76
N PRO A 66 -39.93 4.59 6.03
CA PRO A 66 -39.79 5.97 5.57
C PRO A 66 -40.87 6.30 4.52
N ALA A 67 -41.23 7.58 4.40
CA ALA A 67 -42.23 8.04 3.42
C ALA A 67 -41.73 7.94 1.96
N GLU A 68 -40.41 7.97 1.76
CA GLU A 68 -39.77 7.86 0.44
C GLU A 68 -38.71 6.76 0.44
N ASP A 69 -38.66 5.99 -0.64
CA ASP A 69 -37.67 4.95 -0.85
C ASP A 69 -36.36 5.51 -1.42
N VAL A 70 -35.24 5.17 -0.77
CA VAL A 70 -33.91 5.48 -1.29
C VAL A 70 -33.53 4.46 -2.36
N LYS A 71 -33.37 4.91 -3.60
CA LYS A 71 -32.95 4.06 -4.73
C LYS A 71 -31.60 3.38 -4.43
N LYS A 72 -31.51 2.07 -4.65
CA LYS A 72 -30.26 1.31 -4.51
C LYS A 72 -29.23 1.77 -5.55
N PRO A 73 -27.98 2.09 -5.16
CA PRO A 73 -26.93 2.41 -6.10
C PRO A 73 -26.64 1.25 -7.07
N LEU A 74 -26.26 1.59 -8.30
CA LEU A 74 -25.84 0.61 -9.31
C LEU A 74 -24.58 -0.13 -8.85
N VAL A 75 -24.50 -1.43 -9.18
CA VAL A 75 -23.35 -2.27 -8.79
C VAL A 75 -22.09 -1.84 -9.53
N ASN A 76 -21.15 -1.23 -8.82
CA ASN A 76 -19.83 -0.86 -9.35
C ASN A 76 -18.83 -2.02 -9.17
N ARG A 77 -18.28 -2.53 -10.27
CA ARG A 77 -17.27 -3.62 -10.26
C ARG A 77 -15.83 -3.12 -10.08
N ARG A 78 -15.60 -1.80 -10.01
CA ARG A 78 -14.26 -1.22 -9.85
C ARG A 78 -13.75 -1.47 -8.43
N LYS A 79 -12.61 -2.15 -8.31
CA LYS A 79 -11.87 -2.33 -7.06
C LYS A 79 -10.69 -1.37 -7.02
N PRO A 80 -10.47 -0.63 -5.90
CA PRO A 80 -9.27 0.18 -5.76
C PRO A 80 -8.04 -0.72 -5.81
N LYS A 81 -7.02 -0.27 -6.54
CA LYS A 81 -5.74 -0.97 -6.69
C LYS A 81 -4.64 -0.15 -6.03
N PRO A 82 -3.60 -0.79 -5.48
CA PRO A 82 -2.43 -0.06 -5.00
C PRO A 82 -1.82 0.77 -6.14
N THR A 83 -1.25 1.91 -5.79
CA THR A 83 -0.52 2.77 -6.72
C THR A 83 0.68 2.02 -7.28
N LYS A 84 1.02 2.27 -8.55
CA LYS A 84 2.24 1.72 -9.13
C LYS A 84 3.42 2.63 -8.79
N LEU A 85 4.54 2.04 -8.37
CA LEU A 85 5.78 2.80 -8.17
C LEU A 85 6.27 3.39 -9.49
N LYS A 86 6.82 4.61 -9.41
CA LYS A 86 7.57 5.25 -10.49
C LYS A 86 8.89 4.50 -10.66
N ALA A 87 9.45 4.49 -11.87
CA ALA A 87 10.73 3.85 -12.13
C ALA A 87 11.88 4.43 -11.27
N SER A 88 11.82 5.72 -10.94
CA SER A 88 12.81 6.37 -10.06
C SER A 88 12.64 6.04 -8.57
N THR A 89 11.55 5.40 -8.16
CA THR A 89 11.29 5.07 -6.75
C THR A 89 11.62 3.60 -6.49
N THR A 90 12.91 3.28 -6.42
CA THR A 90 13.39 1.95 -6.02
C THR A 90 13.79 1.93 -4.55
N PRO A 91 13.63 0.82 -3.81
CA PRO A 91 14.14 0.72 -2.43
C PRO A 91 15.60 1.21 -2.36
N GLY A 92 15.93 2.05 -1.38
CA GLY A 92 17.26 2.68 -1.31
C GLY A 92 17.31 4.11 -1.83
N THR A 93 16.37 4.49 -2.69
CA THR A 93 16.44 5.80 -3.35
C THR A 93 16.19 6.92 -2.37
N VAL A 94 16.98 7.99 -2.47
CA VAL A 94 16.73 9.22 -1.74
C VAL A 94 15.55 9.96 -2.39
N LEU A 95 14.70 10.51 -1.54
CA LEU A 95 13.45 11.13 -1.90
C LEU A 95 13.42 12.54 -1.32
N ILE A 96 13.02 13.51 -2.13
CA ILE A 96 12.75 14.88 -1.67
C ILE A 96 11.26 15.01 -1.40
N ILE A 97 10.88 15.27 -0.14
CA ILE A 97 9.48 15.49 0.23
C ILE A 97 9.06 16.90 -0.20
N LEU A 98 7.93 17.03 -0.88
CA LEU A 98 7.43 18.33 -1.35
C LEU A 98 6.38 18.95 -0.43
N ALA A 99 5.62 18.14 0.31
CA ALA A 99 4.46 18.60 1.07
C ALA A 99 4.53 18.26 2.57
N GLY A 100 3.81 19.05 3.38
CA GLY A 100 3.68 18.86 4.82
C GLY A 100 4.85 19.42 5.64
N ARG A 101 4.91 19.03 6.92
CA ARG A 101 5.90 19.55 7.88
C ARG A 101 7.35 19.32 7.45
N PHE A 102 7.61 18.22 6.76
CA PHE A 102 8.95 17.82 6.31
C PHE A 102 9.24 18.17 4.85
N LYS A 103 8.51 19.14 4.25
CA LYS A 103 8.79 19.65 2.89
C LYS A 103 10.27 20.03 2.74
N GLY A 104 10.88 19.82 1.58
CA GLY A 104 12.30 20.04 1.30
C GLY A 104 13.28 19.09 1.97
N LYS A 105 12.87 18.21 2.88
CA LYS A 105 13.80 17.24 3.50
C LYS A 105 14.11 16.10 2.52
N ARG A 106 15.35 15.63 2.56
CA ARG A 106 15.85 14.47 1.79
C ARG A 106 15.79 13.22 2.66
N VAL A 107 15.15 12.18 2.17
CA VAL A 107 14.69 11.07 3.00
C VAL A 107 14.84 9.75 2.25
N VAL A 108 15.10 8.64 2.93
CA VAL A 108 15.38 7.35 2.27
C VAL A 108 14.10 6.54 2.11
N PHE A 109 13.87 6.00 0.90
CA PHE A 109 12.75 5.11 0.62
C PHE A 109 13.04 3.67 1.06
N LEU A 110 12.14 3.10 1.86
CA LEU A 110 12.27 1.73 2.37
C LEU A 110 11.46 0.74 1.54
N LYS A 111 10.12 0.82 1.62
CA LYS A 111 9.19 -0.08 0.93
C LYS A 111 7.87 0.61 0.59
N GLN A 112 7.13 0.04 -0.35
CA GLN A 112 5.73 0.41 -0.56
C GLN A 112 4.83 -0.37 0.41
N LEU A 113 3.89 0.32 1.05
CA LEU A 113 2.90 -0.28 1.93
C LEU A 113 1.71 -0.85 1.12
N PRO A 114 0.91 -1.77 1.70
CA PRO A 114 -0.28 -2.32 1.05
C PRO A 114 -1.29 -1.26 0.56
N SER A 115 -1.38 -0.12 1.26
CA SER A 115 -2.19 1.03 0.83
C SER A 115 -1.69 1.73 -0.44
N GLY A 116 -0.46 1.48 -0.87
CA GLY A 116 0.23 2.17 -1.95
C GLY A 116 1.06 3.38 -1.49
N LEU A 117 1.01 3.74 -0.20
CA LEU A 117 1.87 4.79 0.36
C LEU A 117 3.31 4.30 0.50
N LEU A 118 4.26 5.23 0.45
CA LEU A 118 5.68 4.95 0.63
C LEU A 118 6.01 4.96 2.13
N LEU A 119 6.68 3.92 2.61
CA LEU A 119 7.36 3.95 3.90
C LEU A 119 8.74 4.59 3.69
N VAL A 120 8.97 5.66 4.42
CA VAL A 120 10.12 6.53 4.24
C VAL A 120 10.71 6.82 5.63
N THR A 121 12.04 6.88 5.73
CA THR A 121 12.74 7.29 6.95
C THR A 121 13.88 8.23 6.61
N GLY A 122 14.01 9.32 7.36
CA GLY A 122 15.16 10.19 7.29
C GLY A 122 15.87 10.01 8.61
N PRO A 123 17.03 9.33 8.66
CA PRO A 123 17.60 8.90 9.91
C PRO A 123 17.48 10.00 10.96
N PHE A 124 16.72 9.74 12.03
CA PHE A 124 16.07 10.81 12.80
C PHE A 124 17.11 11.76 13.41
N LYS A 125 18.29 11.22 13.73
CA LYS A 125 19.48 11.95 14.18
C LYS A 125 20.02 12.97 13.17
N ILE A 126 19.86 12.74 11.87
CA ILE A 126 20.41 13.58 10.79
C ILE A 126 19.44 14.71 10.44
N ASN A 127 18.18 14.38 10.13
CA ASN A 127 17.25 15.35 9.52
C ASN A 127 15.92 15.52 10.26
N GLY A 128 15.69 14.75 11.34
CA GLY A 128 14.50 14.82 12.19
C GLY A 128 13.23 14.23 11.60
N VAL A 129 13.32 13.43 10.52
CA VAL A 129 12.15 12.83 9.86
C VAL A 129 11.97 11.37 10.32
N PRO A 130 11.02 11.06 11.21
CA PRO A 130 10.82 9.69 11.66
C PRO A 130 10.28 8.80 10.54
N LEU A 131 10.20 7.49 10.79
CA LEU A 131 9.45 6.53 10.01
C LEU A 131 8.05 7.07 9.74
N ARG A 132 7.75 7.32 8.47
CA ARG A 132 6.53 8.01 8.07
C ARG A 132 6.02 7.50 6.73
N ARG A 133 4.69 7.51 6.62
CA ARG A 133 3.99 7.26 5.35
C ARG A 133 3.94 8.54 4.52
N VAL A 134 4.33 8.45 3.26
CA VAL A 134 4.30 9.57 2.31
C VAL A 134 3.64 9.12 1.01
N ASN A 135 2.83 9.99 0.41
CA ASN A 135 2.25 9.72 -0.91
C ASN A 135 3.30 10.03 -2.00
N GLN A 136 3.50 9.08 -2.89
CA GLN A 136 4.43 9.14 -4.03
C GLN A 136 4.21 10.35 -4.97
N ALA A 137 3.02 10.94 -4.99
CA ALA A 137 2.75 12.17 -5.76
C ALA A 137 3.53 13.39 -5.21
N TYR A 138 3.78 13.45 -3.90
CA TYR A 138 4.43 14.58 -3.24
C TYR A 138 5.91 14.35 -2.98
N VAL A 139 6.55 13.57 -3.85
CA VAL A 139 7.94 13.18 -3.73
C VAL A 139 8.63 13.25 -5.08
N ILE A 140 9.86 13.77 -5.08
CA ILE A 140 10.81 13.64 -6.19
C ILE A 140 11.77 12.51 -5.84
N GLY A 141 11.88 11.50 -6.70
CA GLY A 141 12.92 10.47 -6.60
C GLY A 141 14.19 10.98 -7.24
N THR A 142 15.28 10.98 -6.49
CA THR A 142 16.60 11.36 -7.00
C THR A 142 17.34 10.16 -7.58
N SER A 143 18.44 10.42 -8.26
CA SER A 143 19.36 9.39 -8.80
C SER A 143 20.17 8.69 -7.72
N THR A 144 20.34 9.32 -6.54
CA THR A 144 21.11 8.80 -5.42
C THR A 144 20.43 7.63 -4.72
N LYS A 145 21.17 6.55 -4.48
CA LYS A 145 20.70 5.32 -3.83
C LYS A 145 21.61 4.92 -2.69
N VAL A 146 21.00 4.41 -1.63
CA VAL A 146 21.63 3.84 -0.45
C VAL A 146 21.32 2.36 -0.39
N ASP A 147 22.27 1.52 0.03
CA ASP A 147 21.99 0.10 0.24
C ASP A 147 21.16 -0.11 1.52
N ILE A 148 20.06 -0.86 1.39
CA ILE A 148 19.05 -1.14 2.43
C ILE A 148 19.00 -2.65 2.76
N SER A 149 19.88 -3.47 2.17
CA SER A 149 19.92 -4.92 2.39
C SER A 149 19.83 -5.36 3.87
N GLY A 150 20.43 -4.59 4.79
CA GLY A 150 20.44 -4.87 6.23
C GLY A 150 19.25 -4.35 7.05
N VAL A 151 18.23 -3.72 6.44
CA VAL A 151 17.12 -3.08 7.18
C VAL A 151 15.88 -3.97 7.18
N ASN A 152 15.47 -4.43 8.37
CA ASN A 152 14.22 -5.16 8.51
C ASN A 152 13.02 -4.21 8.50
N THR A 153 12.09 -4.42 7.56
CA THR A 153 10.89 -3.59 7.39
C THR A 153 9.59 -4.36 7.51
N GLU A 154 9.62 -5.64 7.89
CA GLU A 154 8.45 -6.53 7.91
C GLU A 154 7.38 -6.09 8.92
N LYS A 155 7.81 -5.60 10.09
CA LYS A 155 6.92 -5.13 11.18
C LYS A 155 6.02 -3.95 10.76
N PHE A 156 6.43 -3.15 9.78
CA PHE A 156 5.77 -1.88 9.47
C PHE A 156 4.67 -2.03 8.41
N ASP A 157 3.42 -2.04 8.86
CA ASP A 157 2.23 -2.03 8.01
C ASP A 157 1.40 -0.75 8.16
N ASP A 158 0.39 -0.57 7.31
CA ASP A 158 -0.50 0.60 7.37
C ASP A 158 -1.21 0.79 8.72
N LYS A 159 -1.50 -0.31 9.42
CA LYS A 159 -2.14 -0.31 10.74
C LYS A 159 -1.24 0.31 11.81
N TYR A 160 0.08 0.09 11.72
CA TYR A 160 1.08 0.65 12.65
C TYR A 160 1.04 2.19 12.69
N PHE A 161 0.75 2.80 11.54
CA PHE A 161 0.67 4.24 11.36
C PHE A 161 -0.77 4.78 11.39
N GLY A 162 -1.75 3.97 11.79
CA GLY A 162 -3.11 4.41 12.03
C GLY A 162 -3.15 5.48 13.13
N LYS A 163 -3.91 6.55 12.92
CA LYS A 163 -4.18 7.50 14.00
C LYS A 163 -5.13 6.83 14.99
N VAL A 164 -4.79 6.86 16.27
CA VAL A 164 -5.71 6.44 17.33
C VAL A 164 -6.84 7.46 17.36
N ALA A 165 -8.05 7.03 17.02
CA ALA A 165 -9.24 7.86 17.14
C ALA A 165 -9.67 7.85 18.60
N GLU A 166 -9.59 9.00 19.26
CA GLU A 166 -10.21 9.17 20.58
C GLU A 166 -11.72 9.04 20.42
N LYS A 167 -12.34 8.18 21.23
CA LYS A 167 -13.80 8.09 21.30
C LYS A 167 -14.30 9.47 21.71
N LYS A 168 -15.07 10.13 20.84
CA LYS A 168 -15.77 11.37 21.18
C LYS A 168 -16.63 11.10 22.41
N LYS A 169 -16.21 11.61 23.58
CA LYS A 169 -17.11 11.75 24.72
C LYS A 169 -18.18 12.77 24.31
N LYS A 170 -19.45 12.53 24.67
CA LYS A 170 -20.51 13.54 24.50
C LYS A 170 -20.16 14.69 25.44
N LYS A 171 -19.47 15.72 24.93
CA LYS A 171 -19.18 16.95 25.69
C LYS A 171 -20.41 17.86 25.60
N THR A 172 -20.86 18.38 26.73
CA THR A 172 -21.85 19.48 26.83
C THR A 172 -21.20 20.81 26.44
N GLU A 173 -22.01 21.80 26.06
CA GLU A 173 -21.60 23.05 25.38
C GLU A 173 -20.45 23.82 26.06
N GLY A 174 -20.32 23.74 27.40
CA GLY A 174 -19.26 24.41 28.18
C GLY A 174 -17.87 23.75 28.14
N GLU A 175 -17.77 22.44 27.88
CA GLU A 175 -16.49 21.70 27.87
C GLU A 175 -15.78 21.75 26.49
N PHE A 176 -16.34 22.49 25.54
CA PHE A 176 -15.85 22.57 24.17
C PHE A 176 -14.61 23.46 24.03
N PHE A 177 -14.49 24.52 24.84
CA PHE A 177 -13.39 25.50 24.77
C PHE A 177 -12.15 25.13 25.61
N GLU A 178 -12.29 24.31 26.66
CA GLU A 178 -11.14 23.85 27.46
C GLU A 178 -10.33 22.73 26.76
N ALA A 179 -10.92 22.09 25.74
CA ALA A 179 -10.29 21.02 24.97
C ALA A 179 -9.14 21.49 24.04
N GLU A 180 -9.04 22.80 23.76
CA GLU A 180 -7.98 23.33 22.89
C GLU A 180 -6.58 23.34 23.55
N LYS A 181 -6.52 23.16 24.88
CA LYS A 181 -5.29 22.94 25.65
C LYS A 181 -4.92 21.46 25.81
N GLU A 182 -5.55 20.54 25.05
CA GLU A 182 -5.29 19.11 25.16
C GLU A 182 -3.81 18.78 24.87
N GLU A 183 -3.21 18.15 25.88
CA GLU A 183 -1.86 17.64 26.05
C GLU A 183 -1.17 17.16 24.76
N LYS A 184 0.11 17.53 24.61
CA LYS A 184 0.99 16.98 23.57
C LYS A 184 0.96 15.46 23.67
N LYS A 185 0.28 14.79 22.73
CA LYS A 185 0.26 13.32 22.62
C LYS A 185 1.69 12.78 22.69
N GLU A 186 2.05 12.19 23.82
CA GLU A 186 3.38 11.63 24.02
C GLU A 186 3.59 10.47 23.04
N ILE A 187 4.78 10.45 22.43
CA ILE A 187 5.13 9.41 21.46
C ILE A 187 5.39 8.11 22.22
N PRO A 188 4.70 6.99 21.88
CA PRO A 188 4.93 5.70 22.51
C PRO A 188 6.40 5.28 22.46
N GLN A 189 6.92 4.69 23.55
CA GLN A 189 8.31 4.26 23.66
C GLN A 189 8.70 3.25 22.57
N GLU A 190 7.79 2.31 22.24
CA GLU A 190 7.99 1.32 21.18
C GLU A 190 8.36 1.97 19.83
N LYS A 191 7.71 3.08 19.46
CA LYS A 191 8.01 3.78 18.20
C LYS A 191 9.40 4.40 18.20
N LYS A 192 9.91 4.80 19.37
CA LYS A 192 11.27 5.35 19.51
C LYS A 192 12.31 4.23 19.37
N GLU A 193 12.03 3.04 19.89
CA GLU A 193 12.91 1.89 19.79
C GLU A 193 12.98 1.35 18.35
N ASP A 194 11.81 1.17 17.73
CA ASP A 194 11.70 0.79 16.32
C ASP A 194 12.45 1.77 15.39
N GLN A 195 12.42 3.06 15.70
CA GLN A 195 13.18 4.05 14.96
C GLN A 195 14.70 3.87 15.14
N LYS A 196 15.16 3.65 16.39
CA LYS A 196 16.58 3.47 16.68
C LYS A 196 17.16 2.25 15.98
N THR A 197 16.41 1.14 15.93
CA THR A 197 16.87 -0.10 15.28
C THR A 197 17.02 0.08 13.77
N VAL A 198 16.03 0.68 13.11
CA VAL A 198 16.07 0.98 11.67
C VAL A 198 17.18 1.99 11.34
N ASP A 199 17.29 3.07 12.11
CA ASP A 199 18.30 4.11 11.86
C ASP A 199 19.71 3.60 12.10
N ALA A 200 19.93 2.72 13.08
CA ALA A 200 21.25 2.16 13.36
C ALA A 200 21.80 1.36 12.17
N ALA A 201 20.94 0.64 11.45
CA ALA A 201 21.34 -0.07 10.23
C ALA A 201 21.62 0.92 9.08
N LEU A 202 20.76 1.91 8.88
CA LEU A 202 20.90 2.88 7.78
C LEU A 202 22.07 3.83 7.92
N ILE A 203 22.36 4.28 9.15
CA ILE A 203 23.47 5.24 9.40
C ILE A 203 24.80 4.62 8.99
N LYS A 204 25.01 3.31 9.24
CA LYS A 204 26.23 2.61 8.81
C LYS A 204 26.43 2.68 7.30
N SER A 205 25.38 2.41 6.52
CA SER A 205 25.41 2.51 5.06
C SER A 205 25.60 3.95 4.57
N ILE A 206 25.07 4.93 5.30
CA ILE A 206 25.17 6.35 4.93
C ILE A 206 26.56 6.91 5.20
N GLU A 207 27.19 6.51 6.31
CA GLU A 207 28.54 6.96 6.67
C GLU A 207 29.62 6.33 5.78
N ALA A 208 29.33 5.19 5.14
CA ALA A 208 30.19 4.59 4.13
C ALA A 208 30.29 5.43 2.84
N VAL A 209 29.29 6.28 2.55
CA VAL A 209 29.29 7.15 1.37
C VAL A 209 29.75 8.55 1.77
N PRO A 210 30.84 9.08 1.18
CA PRO A 210 31.33 10.42 1.48
C PRO A 210 30.24 11.48 1.32
N GLU A 211 30.17 12.42 2.26
CA GLU A 211 29.27 13.59 2.27
C GLU A 211 27.76 13.32 2.28
N LEU A 212 27.31 12.06 2.19
CA LEU A 212 25.90 11.72 2.11
C LEU A 212 25.13 12.13 3.39
N LYS A 213 25.78 12.08 4.54
CA LYS A 213 25.24 12.57 5.82
C LYS A 213 24.89 14.06 5.76
N VAL A 214 25.77 14.86 5.16
CA VAL A 214 25.56 16.31 4.97
C VAL A 214 24.44 16.55 3.97
N TYR A 215 24.44 15.81 2.86
CA TYR A 215 23.39 15.86 1.85
C TYR A 215 22.00 15.58 2.41
N LEU A 216 21.84 14.55 3.24
CA LEU A 216 20.57 14.19 3.89
C LEU A 216 20.11 15.19 4.96
N GLY A 217 21.06 15.82 5.66
CA GLY A 217 20.78 16.88 6.63
C GLY A 217 20.30 18.18 5.97
N ALA A 218 20.87 18.49 4.81
CA ALA A 218 20.55 19.68 4.03
C ALA A 218 19.11 19.64 3.46
N ARG A 219 18.50 20.82 3.36
CA ARG A 219 17.15 21.02 2.85
C ARG A 219 17.21 21.40 1.37
N PHE A 220 16.36 20.80 0.55
CA PHE A 220 16.14 21.20 -0.82
C PHE A 220 15.31 22.49 -0.88
N SER A 221 15.80 23.46 -1.62
CA SER A 221 15.15 24.71 -2.01
C SER A 221 15.66 25.11 -3.38
N LEU A 222 14.84 25.84 -4.14
CA LEU A 222 15.27 26.46 -5.39
C LEU A 222 15.77 27.87 -5.06
N SER A 223 16.98 28.21 -5.53
CA SER A 223 17.48 29.58 -5.49
C SER A 223 17.08 30.34 -6.76
N GLN A 224 17.29 31.65 -6.75
CA GLN A 224 17.06 32.48 -7.93
C GLN A 224 17.89 31.96 -9.11
N GLY A 225 17.26 31.84 -10.28
CA GLY A 225 17.88 31.32 -11.50
C GLY A 225 17.81 29.80 -11.69
N MET A 226 17.50 29.01 -10.65
CA MET A 226 17.35 27.56 -10.80
C MET A 226 15.98 27.20 -11.38
N LYS A 227 15.95 26.63 -12.59
CA LYS A 227 14.70 26.19 -13.23
C LYS A 227 14.51 24.67 -13.09
N PRO A 228 13.41 24.19 -12.50
CA PRO A 228 13.22 22.76 -12.23
C PRO A 228 13.25 21.84 -13.45
N HIS A 229 12.93 22.34 -14.64
CA HIS A 229 12.95 21.56 -15.88
C HIS A 229 14.38 21.37 -16.44
N GLU A 230 15.34 22.18 -15.99
CA GLU A 230 16.77 22.04 -16.33
C GLU A 230 17.52 21.19 -15.28
N LEU A 231 16.91 20.97 -14.10
CA LEU A 231 17.52 20.18 -13.03
C LEU A 231 17.37 18.68 -13.28
N VAL A 232 18.46 17.94 -13.06
CA VAL A 232 18.45 16.49 -12.98
C VAL A 232 18.43 16.10 -11.51
N PHE A 233 17.45 15.28 -11.14
CA PHE A 233 17.23 14.80 -9.77
C PHE A 233 17.80 13.39 -9.60
#